data_AF-X1QQ06-F1
#
_entry.id   AF-X1QQ06-F1
#
_cell.length_a   1.000
_cell.length_b   1.000
_cell.length_c   1.000
_cell.angle_alpha   90.00
_cell.angle_beta   90.00
_cell.angle_gamma   90.00
#
_symmetry.space_group_name_H-M   'P 1'
#
loop_
_entity.id
_entity.type
_entity.pdbx_description
1 polymer ?
#
loop_
_entity_poly.entity_id
_entity_poly.type
_entity_poly.pdbx_seq_one_letter_code
_entity_poly.pdbx_strand_id
1 'polypeptide(L)'
;SLYQRERIKTLEKKLKKIDKAEAKDLLSLIDVLTKKSVWILGGDGWAYDIGYGGLDHVIAQRRNVNILVLDSETYSNTGGQMSKATPLGA
;
A
#
# COMPACT_ATOMS: atom_id res chain seq x y z
N SER A 1 -11.41 0.66 -5.66
CA SER A 1 -12.49 -0.16 -5.04
C SER A 1 -12.98 -1.21 -6.05
N LEU A 2 -13.63 -2.30 -5.61
CA LEU A 2 -14.24 -3.30 -6.51
C LEU A 2 -15.17 -2.65 -7.56
N TYR A 3 -15.99 -1.69 -7.12
CA TYR A 3 -16.87 -0.91 -7.98
C TYR A 3 -16.15 -0.16 -9.11
N GLN A 4 -14.97 0.42 -8.82
CA GLN A 4 -14.16 1.09 -9.83
C GLN A 4 -13.62 0.11 -10.88
N ARG A 5 -13.20 -1.10 -10.46
CA ARG A 5 -12.73 -2.13 -11.38
C ARG A 5 -13.84 -2.60 -12.33
N GLU A 6 -15.06 -2.77 -11.83
CA GLU A 6 -16.24 -3.11 -12.66
C GLU A 6 -16.58 -1.99 -13.66
N ARG A 7 -16.47 -0.72 -13.26
CA ARG A 7 -16.64 0.43 -14.17
C ARG A 7 -15.59 0.44 -15.26
N ILE A 8 -14.33 0.15 -14.92
CA ILE A 8 -13.22 0.09 -15.88
C ILE A 8 -13.43 -1.04 -16.89
N LYS A 9 -13.82 -2.25 -16.44
CA LYS A 9 -14.19 -3.35 -17.35
C LYS A 9 -15.31 -2.97 -18.31
N THR A 10 -16.32 -2.26 -17.80
CA THR A 10 -17.45 -1.79 -18.61
C THR A 10 -16.99 -0.74 -19.64
N LEU A 11 -16.10 0.18 -19.23
CA LEU A 11 -15.50 1.18 -20.10
C LEU A 11 -14.67 0.53 -21.21
N GLU A 12 -13.82 -0.44 -20.87
CA GLU A 12 -12.99 -1.18 -21.82
C GLU A 12 -13.84 -1.86 -22.90
N LYS A 13 -14.92 -2.56 -22.49
CA LYS A 13 -15.87 -3.20 -23.42
C LYS A 13 -16.54 -2.21 -24.37
N LYS A 14 -16.81 -0.99 -23.92
CA LYS A 14 -17.41 0.08 -24.75
C LYS A 14 -16.38 0.67 -25.71
N LEU A 15 -15.17 0.95 -25.24
CA LEU A 15 -14.11 1.54 -26.06
C LEU A 15 -13.67 0.62 -27.21
N LYS A 16 -13.63 -0.70 -26.99
CA LYS A 16 -13.34 -1.69 -28.06
C LYS A 16 -14.34 -1.67 -29.22
N LYS A 17 -15.54 -1.10 -29.03
CA LYS A 17 -16.57 -0.99 -30.07
C LYS A 17 -16.52 0.32 -30.85
N ILE A 18 -15.64 1.25 -30.46
CA ILE A 18 -15.53 2.58 -31.07
C ILE A 18 -14.22 2.64 -31.86
N ASP A 19 -14.30 2.72 -33.18
CA ASP A 19 -13.12 2.89 -34.04
C ASP A 19 -12.81 4.38 -34.26
N LYS A 20 -12.38 5.04 -33.19
CA LYS A 20 -11.91 6.42 -33.20
C LYS A 20 -10.54 6.51 -32.53
N ALA A 21 -9.71 7.47 -32.94
CA ALA A 21 -8.38 7.66 -32.38
C ALA A 21 -8.43 7.90 -30.86
N GLU A 22 -9.37 8.73 -30.42
CA GLU A 22 -9.56 9.09 -29.02
C GLU A 22 -9.95 7.88 -28.15
N ALA A 23 -10.66 6.91 -28.73
CA ALA A 23 -11.02 5.67 -28.03
C ALA A 23 -9.79 4.77 -27.84
N LYS A 24 -8.88 4.72 -28.82
CA LYS A 24 -7.61 3.98 -28.72
C LYS A 24 -6.66 4.64 -27.72
N ASP A 25 -6.60 5.97 -27.73
CA ASP A 25 -5.80 6.74 -26.76
C ASP A 25 -6.29 6.50 -25.33
N LEU A 26 -7.61 6.59 -25.09
CA LEU A 26 -8.17 6.33 -23.77
C LEU A 26 -8.00 4.86 -23.34
N LEU A 27 -8.06 3.90 -24.28
CA LEU A 27 -7.79 2.50 -24.00
C LEU A 27 -6.34 2.28 -23.53
N SER A 28 -5.38 3.02 -24.08
CA SER A 28 -3.97 2.95 -23.64
C SER A 28 -3.75 3.42 -22.19
N LEU A 29 -4.66 4.25 -21.68
CA LEU A 29 -4.62 4.80 -20.32
C LEU A 29 -5.50 4.03 -19.32
N ILE A 30 -6.18 2.96 -19.75
CA ILE A 30 -7.22 2.33 -18.93
C ILE A 30 -6.68 1.75 -17.61
N ASP A 31 -5.44 1.28 -17.61
CA ASP A 31 -4.79 0.70 -16.43
C ASP A 31 -4.45 1.74 -15.36
N VAL A 32 -4.20 3.00 -15.76
CA VAL A 32 -3.89 4.08 -14.83
C VAL A 32 -5.15 4.72 -14.23
N LEU A 33 -6.34 4.43 -14.77
CA LEU A 33 -7.62 4.89 -14.23
C LEU A 33 -8.01 4.19 -12.91
N THR A 34 -7.36 3.06 -12.58
CA THR A 34 -7.58 2.40 -11.29
C THR A 34 -6.85 3.18 -10.20
N LYS A 35 -7.58 3.61 -9.16
CA LYS A 35 -6.97 4.25 -7.99
C LYS A 35 -5.94 3.29 -7.38
N LYS A 36 -4.66 3.67 -7.44
CA LYS A 36 -3.57 2.90 -6.83
C LYS A 36 -3.68 3.01 -5.30
N SER A 37 -3.53 1.88 -4.62
CA SER A 37 -3.40 1.83 -3.16
C SER A 37 -1.94 1.58 -2.84
N VAL A 38 -1.26 2.59 -2.31
CA VAL A 38 0.14 2.47 -1.92
C VAL A 38 0.18 1.91 -0.50
N TRP A 39 0.95 0.84 -0.31
CA TRP A 39 1.14 0.19 0.98
C TRP A 39 2.62 0.22 1.36
N ILE A 40 2.86 0.62 2.61
CA ILE A 40 4.17 0.71 3.24
C ILE A 40 4.16 -0.38 4.33
N LEU A 41 5.01 -1.41 4.17
CA LEU A 41 5.04 -2.61 5.02
C LEU A 41 6.40 -2.72 5.70
N GLY A 42 6.43 -2.96 7.00
CA GLY A 42 7.66 -3.33 7.70
C GLY A 42 7.47 -3.67 9.17
N GLY A 43 8.52 -4.18 9.80
CA GLY A 43 8.52 -4.59 11.21
C GLY A 43 8.73 -3.43 12.17
N ASP A 44 8.58 -3.72 13.46
CA ASP A 44 8.85 -2.84 14.60
C ASP A 44 10.22 -2.14 14.50
N GLY A 45 11.31 -2.86 14.24
CA GLY A 45 12.65 -2.27 14.11
C GLY A 45 12.81 -1.27 12.96
N TRP A 46 12.03 -1.41 11.88
CA TRP A 46 12.06 -0.45 10.75
C TRP A 46 11.19 0.78 11.03
N ALA A 47 10.06 0.60 11.72
CA ALA A 47 9.17 1.68 12.09
C ALA A 47 9.80 2.59 13.15
N TYR A 48 10.54 2.06 14.13
CA TYR A 48 11.00 2.83 15.29
C TYR A 48 12.44 3.38 15.22
N ASP A 49 13.38 2.78 14.46
CA ASP A 49 14.79 3.23 14.46
C ASP A 49 15.23 3.95 13.17
N ILE A 50 15.15 3.32 11.98
CA ILE A 50 15.78 3.85 10.75
C ILE A 50 14.77 4.46 9.75
N GLY A 51 13.48 4.10 9.83
CA GLY A 51 12.45 4.58 8.90
C GLY A 51 11.64 5.79 9.37
N TYR A 52 11.74 6.18 10.65
CA TYR A 52 10.84 7.16 11.28
C TYR A 52 10.92 8.55 10.63
N GLY A 53 12.13 9.02 10.27
CA GLY A 53 12.31 10.32 9.60
C GLY A 53 11.67 10.40 8.21
N GLY A 54 11.63 9.29 7.46
CA GLY A 54 10.95 9.20 6.16
C GLY A 54 9.44 8.98 6.30
N LEU A 55 9.02 8.21 7.28
CA LEU A 55 7.62 7.94 7.58
C LEU A 55 6.88 9.19 8.08
N ASP A 56 7.49 9.93 9.02
CA ASP A 56 6.96 11.21 9.52
C ASP A 56 6.77 12.21 8.39
N HIS A 57 7.73 12.30 7.47
CA HIS A 57 7.62 13.16 6.30
C HIS A 57 6.47 12.77 5.36
N VAL A 58 6.25 11.48 5.13
CA VAL A 58 5.14 10.98 4.28
C VAL A 58 3.78 11.21 4.96
N ILE A 59 3.71 11.04 6.28
CA ILE A 59 2.52 11.30 7.10
C ILE A 59 2.21 12.80 7.12
N ALA A 60 3.21 13.65 7.34
CA ALA A 60 3.09 15.11 7.37
C ALA A 60 2.61 15.68 6.03
N GLN A 61 2.98 15.04 4.91
CA GLN A 61 2.51 15.42 3.57
C GLN A 61 1.05 15.03 3.28
N ARG A 62 0.32 14.41 4.22
CA ARG A 62 -1.08 13.95 4.05
C ARG A 62 -1.29 13.12 2.78
N ARG A 63 -0.28 12.35 2.37
CA ARG A 63 -0.41 11.50 1.20
C ARG A 63 -1.36 10.35 1.50
N ASN A 64 -2.15 9.96 0.50
CA ASN A 64 -3.07 8.82 0.61
C ASN A 64 -2.31 7.49 0.48
N VAL A 65 -1.65 7.10 1.57
CA VAL A 65 -0.88 5.86 1.73
C VAL A 65 -1.43 5.06 2.91
N ASN A 66 -1.30 3.74 2.88
CA ASN A 66 -1.61 2.88 4.02
C ASN A 66 -0.29 2.34 4.58
N ILE A 67 -0.11 2.41 5.89
CA ILE A 67 1.08 1.90 6.56
C ILE A 67 0.63 0.72 7.42
N LEU A 68 1.25 -0.44 7.23
CA LEU A 68 1.05 -1.62 8.05
C LEU A 68 2.38 -1.96 8.72
N VAL A 69 2.45 -1.69 10.02
CA VAL A 69 3.56 -2.14 10.86
C VAL A 69 3.19 -3.51 11.41
N LEU A 70 3.99 -4.51 11.07
CA LEU A 70 3.83 -5.86 11.59
C LEU A 70 4.58 -5.94 12.91
N ASP A 71 3.88 -5.66 14.01
CA ASP A 71 4.38 -5.88 15.36
C ASP A 71 4.29 -7.37 15.69
N SER A 72 5.44 -8.04 15.74
CA SER A 72 5.49 -9.47 16.01
C SER A 72 5.63 -9.81 17.49
N GLU A 73 5.91 -8.84 18.39
CA GLU A 73 6.23 -8.98 19.84
C GLU A 73 7.15 -10.17 20.25
N THR A 74 7.62 -10.97 19.30
CA THR A 74 8.38 -12.21 19.44
C THR A 74 9.23 -12.39 18.17
N TYR A 75 10.54 -12.29 18.32
CA TYR A 75 11.52 -12.59 17.29
C TYR A 75 11.43 -14.07 16.88
N SER A 76 10.69 -14.38 15.81
CA SER A 76 10.55 -15.76 15.32
C SER A 76 11.66 -16.21 14.37
N ASN A 77 12.54 -15.32 13.89
CA ASN A 77 13.53 -15.66 12.84
C ASN A 77 14.90 -16.19 13.35
N THR A 78 15.17 -16.25 14.66
CA THR A 78 16.46 -16.78 15.17
C THR A 78 16.37 -17.41 16.57
N GLY A 79 15.32 -18.19 16.84
CA GLY A 79 15.37 -19.19 17.92
C GLY A 79 15.35 -18.65 19.36
N GLY A 80 14.29 -17.92 19.72
CA GLY A 80 13.77 -17.93 21.10
C GLY A 80 14.73 -17.48 22.20
N GLN A 81 15.30 -16.26 22.10
CA GLN A 81 15.88 -15.59 23.27
C GLN A 81 15.15 -14.27 23.55
N MET A 82 14.66 -14.14 24.79
CA MET A 82 13.99 -12.96 25.29
C MET A 82 14.89 -11.73 25.23
N SER A 83 14.47 -10.71 24.49
CA SER A 83 14.98 -9.35 24.64
C SER A 83 14.08 -8.58 25.62
N LYS A 84 14.66 -7.57 26.29
CA LYS A 84 14.19 -6.82 27.47
C LYS A 84 12.86 -6.07 27.28
N ALA A 85 11.78 -6.79 27.04
CA ALA A 85 10.40 -6.32 27.08
C ALA A 85 9.55 -7.14 28.08
N THR A 86 10.18 -7.72 29.10
CA THR A 86 9.44 -8.16 30.29
C THR A 86 9.08 -6.90 31.08
N PRO A 87 7.78 -6.59 31.30
CA PRO A 87 7.45 -5.55 32.27
C PRO A 87 7.99 -5.99 33.63
N LEU A 88 8.81 -5.13 34.25
CA LEU A 88 9.17 -5.24 35.65
C LEU A 88 7.93 -4.84 36.47
N GLY A 89 7.13 -5.82 36.90
CA GLY A 89 6.15 -5.59 37.97
C GLY A 89 4.90 -6.47 37.95
N ALA A 90 4.87 -7.41 38.91
CA ALA A 90 3.72 -8.10 39.54
C ALA A 90 2.90 -9.11 38.73
#